data_AF-A0A2E1MV50-F1
#
_entry.id   AF-A0A2E1MV50-F1
#
_cell.length_a   1.000
_cell.length_b   1.000
_cell.length_c   1.000
_cell.angle_alpha   90.00
_cell.angle_beta   90.00
_cell.angle_gamma   90.00
#
_symmetry.space_group_name_H-M   'P 1'
#
loop_
_entity.id
_entity.type
_entity.pdbx_description
1 polymer ?
#
loop_
_entity_poly.entity_id
_entity_poly.type
_entity_poly.pdbx_seq_one_letter_code
_entity_poly.pdbx_strand_id
1 'polypeptide(L)'
;MLTPSKQKFVDIAAKIYGEGAILTRKQIYDVALENNIPKPTWIYKNKKNAYKVGYGKYQLPTDKVKVAEQPATPVEHTTVNLIATNMETQNLIPQKFDGFVSWG
;
A
#
# COMPACT_ATOMS: atom_id res chain seq x y z
N MET A 1 -8.34 17.63 -16.47
CA MET A 1 -7.28 18.65 -16.60
C MET A 1 -6.91 19.16 -15.21
N LEU A 2 -5.63 19.11 -14.86
CA LEU A 2 -5.14 19.75 -13.64
C LEU A 2 -5.08 21.27 -13.85
N THR A 3 -5.50 22.03 -12.85
CA THR A 3 -5.36 23.48 -12.80
C THR A 3 -3.86 23.83 -12.65
N PRO A 4 -3.35 24.97 -13.17
CA PRO A 4 -1.93 25.31 -13.07
C PRO A 4 -1.37 25.26 -11.63
N SER A 5 -2.13 25.66 -10.62
CA SER A 5 -1.72 25.55 -9.22
C SER A 5 -1.57 24.11 -8.73
N LYS A 6 -2.31 23.16 -9.32
CA LYS A 6 -2.22 21.74 -9.00
C LYS A 6 -0.98 21.12 -9.61
N GLN A 7 -0.60 21.54 -10.82
CA GLN A 7 0.65 21.10 -11.46
C GLN A 7 1.87 21.50 -10.63
N LYS A 8 1.93 22.76 -10.15
CA LYS A 8 3.01 23.20 -9.25
C LYS A 8 3.20 22.29 -8.03
N PHE A 9 2.10 21.86 -7.41
CA PHE A 9 2.18 20.91 -6.29
C PHE A 9 2.74 19.55 -6.74
N VAL A 10 2.30 19.04 -7.88
CA VAL A 10 2.78 17.76 -8.43
C VAL A 10 4.27 17.83 -8.74
N ASP A 11 4.75 18.90 -9.35
CA ASP A 11 6.17 19.10 -9.68
C ASP A 11 7.05 19.09 -8.42
N ILE A 12 6.60 19.82 -7.39
CA ILE A 12 7.31 19.91 -6.10
C ILE A 12 7.29 18.55 -5.40
N ALA A 13 6.13 17.91 -5.32
CA ALA A 13 6.00 16.62 -4.65
C ALA A 13 6.78 15.53 -5.39
N ALA A 14 6.81 15.56 -6.73
CA ALA A 14 7.64 14.69 -7.55
C ALA A 14 9.14 14.94 -7.32
N LYS A 15 9.56 16.19 -7.10
CA LYS A 15 10.94 16.53 -6.75
C LYS A 15 11.37 15.99 -5.38
N ILE A 16 10.46 15.97 -4.39
CA ILE A 16 10.78 15.53 -3.02
C ILE A 16 10.67 14.01 -2.87
N TYR A 17 9.60 13.40 -3.41
CA TYR A 17 9.27 11.99 -3.15
C TYR A 17 9.46 11.08 -4.37
N GLY A 18 9.73 11.65 -5.54
CA GLY A 18 9.80 10.92 -6.80
C GLY A 18 8.48 10.91 -7.57
N GLU A 19 8.61 10.67 -8.88
CA GLU A 19 7.47 10.60 -9.79
C GLU A 19 6.58 9.39 -9.46
N GLY A 20 5.26 9.61 -9.32
CA GLY A 20 4.30 8.56 -9.03
C GLY A 20 4.35 8.00 -7.60
N ALA A 21 5.03 8.67 -6.66
CA ALA A 21 5.14 8.22 -5.29
C ALA A 21 3.78 8.14 -4.57
N ILE A 22 3.66 7.16 -3.68
CA ILE A 22 2.48 6.95 -2.83
C ILE A 22 2.70 7.69 -1.52
N LEU A 23 1.93 8.76 -1.32
CA LEU A 23 2.00 9.63 -0.15
C LEU A 23 0.86 9.39 0.81
N THR A 24 1.15 9.59 2.10
CA THR A 24 0.13 9.63 3.15
C THR A 24 -0.49 11.02 3.21
N ARG A 25 -1.73 11.12 3.73
CA ARG A 25 -2.41 12.41 3.93
C ARG A 25 -1.59 13.45 4.72
N LYS A 26 -0.76 13.01 5.66
CA LYS A 26 0.16 13.87 6.42
C LYS A 26 1.25 14.46 5.53
N GLN A 27 1.98 13.62 4.80
CA GLN A 27 3.02 14.05 3.86
C GLN A 27 2.51 15.06 2.83
N ILE A 28 1.31 14.83 2.29
CA ILE A 28 0.67 15.77 1.35
C ILE A 28 0.42 17.15 2.01
N TYR A 29 0.05 17.16 3.28
CA TYR A 29 -0.15 18.38 4.04
C TYR A 29 1.17 19.08 4.36
N ASP A 30 2.19 18.33 4.75
CA ASP A 30 3.52 18.84 5.09
C ASP A 30 4.16 19.51 3.87
N VAL A 31 4.11 18.86 2.70
CA VAL A 31 4.59 19.45 1.44
C VAL A 31 3.84 20.72 1.07
N ALA A 32 2.52 20.73 1.26
CA ALA A 32 1.71 21.90 0.96
C ALA A 32 2.05 23.06 1.92
N LEU A 33 2.30 22.77 3.20
CA LEU A 33 2.68 23.75 4.21
C LEU A 33 4.06 24.35 3.90
N GLU A 34 5.07 23.51 3.64
CA GLU A 34 6.44 23.95 3.32
C GLU A 34 6.50 24.87 2.10
N ASN A 35 5.65 24.62 1.11
CA ASN A 35 5.63 25.36 -0.14
C ASN A 35 4.57 26.47 -0.18
N ASN A 36 3.90 26.76 0.95
CA ASN A 36 2.80 27.74 1.04
C ASN A 36 1.68 27.51 -0.01
N ILE A 37 1.42 26.26 -0.35
CA ILE A 37 0.39 25.88 -1.33
C ILE A 37 -0.91 25.59 -0.58
N PRO A 38 -2.07 26.06 -1.09
CA PRO A 38 -3.37 25.66 -0.56
C PRO A 38 -3.51 24.14 -0.49
N LYS A 39 -4.03 23.64 0.64
CA LYS A 39 -4.18 22.20 0.87
C LYS A 39 -4.81 21.50 -0.34
N PRO A 40 -4.14 20.52 -0.96
CA PRO A 40 -4.60 19.88 -2.20
C PRO A 40 -5.74 18.90 -1.92
N THR A 41 -6.92 19.43 -1.61
CA THR A 41 -8.16 18.68 -1.33
C THR A 41 -8.59 17.79 -2.48
N TRP A 42 -8.23 18.16 -3.70
CA TRP A 42 -8.55 17.45 -4.92
C TRP A 42 -7.91 16.05 -5.02
N ILE A 43 -6.85 15.76 -4.25
CA ILE A 43 -6.22 14.42 -4.22
C ILE A 43 -7.12 13.43 -3.47
N TYR A 44 -7.70 13.85 -2.33
CA TYR A 44 -8.46 12.97 -1.44
C TYR A 44 -9.99 13.15 -1.48
N LYS A 45 -10.50 14.27 -2.01
CA LYS A 45 -11.95 14.51 -2.23
C LYS A 45 -12.36 14.35 -3.70
N ASN A 46 -11.55 13.70 -4.53
CA ASN A 46 -11.93 13.45 -5.92
C ASN A 46 -13.10 12.46 -5.98
N LYS A 47 -14.20 12.83 -6.64
CA LYS A 47 -15.38 11.96 -6.86
C LYS A 47 -15.02 10.61 -7.50
N LYS A 48 -13.94 10.58 -8.29
CA LYS A 48 -13.52 9.38 -9.04
C LYS A 48 -12.52 8.49 -8.30
N ASN A 49 -12.09 8.83 -7.08
CA ASN A 49 -11.02 8.14 -6.34
C ASN A 49 -9.74 7.89 -7.16
N ALA A 50 -9.51 8.64 -8.24
CA ALA A 50 -8.48 8.36 -9.24
C ALA A 50 -7.03 8.36 -8.70
N TYR A 51 -6.83 8.94 -7.51
CA TYR A 51 -5.53 9.07 -6.85
C TYR A 51 -5.44 8.25 -5.56
N LYS A 52 -6.50 7.55 -5.15
CA LYS A 52 -6.52 6.78 -3.90
C LYS A 52 -6.06 5.35 -4.21
N VAL A 53 -4.89 4.97 -3.69
CA VAL A 53 -4.35 3.60 -3.84
C VAL A 53 -4.76 2.71 -2.68
N GLY A 54 -5.00 3.28 -1.49
CA GLY A 54 -5.38 2.51 -0.32
C GLY A 54 -5.89 3.38 0.83
N TYR A 55 -6.04 2.78 2.01
CA TYR A 55 -6.48 3.51 3.20
C TYR A 55 -5.39 4.53 3.61
N GLY A 56 -5.74 5.82 3.56
CA GLY A 56 -4.83 6.91 3.89
C GLY A 56 -3.66 7.13 2.91
N LYS A 57 -3.61 6.37 1.80
CA LYS A 57 -2.52 6.37 0.81
C LYS A 57 -3.02 6.90 -0.53
N TYR A 58 -2.31 7.89 -1.08
CA TYR A 58 -2.66 8.56 -2.31
C TYR A 58 -1.45 8.68 -3.24
N GLN A 59 -1.64 8.37 -4.51
CA GLN A 59 -0.60 8.46 -5.53
C GLN A 59 -0.64 9.81 -6.24
N LEU A 60 0.55 10.37 -6.46
CA LEU A 60 0.72 11.56 -7.28
C LEU A 60 0.32 11.29 -8.73
N PRO A 61 -0.41 12.20 -9.39
CA PRO A 61 -0.60 12.14 -10.83
C PRO A 61 0.75 12.25 -11.53
N THR A 62 1.07 11.29 -12.38
CA THR A 62 2.20 11.33 -13.30
C THR A 62 1.68 11.64 -14.71
N ASP A 63 2.41 12.45 -15.48
CA ASP A 63 2.05 12.83 -16.86
C ASP A 63 2.04 11.65 -17.85
N LYS A 64 2.49 10.46 -17.42
CA LYS A 64 2.15 9.20 -18.10
C LYS A 64 0.67 8.92 -17.87
N VAL A 65 -0.14 9.42 -18.81
CA VAL A 65 -1.44 8.86 -19.12
C VAL A 65 -1.26 7.36 -19.33
N LYS A 66 -1.52 6.57 -18.29
CA LYS A 66 -1.86 5.15 -18.41
C LYS A 66 -2.58 4.72 -17.14
N VAL A 67 -3.88 4.48 -17.34
CA VAL A 67 -4.64 3.32 -16.85
C VAL A 67 -3.83 2.45 -15.89
N ALA A 68 -4.17 2.50 -14.61
CA ALA A 68 -4.01 1.37 -13.73
C ALA A 68 -5.41 0.99 -13.24
N GLU A 69 -6.15 0.31 -14.10
CA GLU A 69 -6.95 -0.80 -13.60
C GLU A 69 -5.97 -1.76 -12.94
N GLN A 70 -6.00 -1.86 -11.61
CA GLN A 70 -5.43 -3.02 -10.95
C GLN A 70 -6.43 -3.48 -9.88
N PRO A 71 -6.78 -4.78 -9.85
CA PRO A 71 -7.93 -5.28 -9.14
C PRO A 71 -7.72 -5.29 -7.63
N ALA A 72 -8.84 -5.42 -6.93
CA ALA A 72 -8.97 -5.51 -5.48
C ALA A 72 -7.86 -6.33 -4.79
N THR A 73 -7.31 -5.79 -3.72
CA THR A 73 -6.80 -6.59 -2.61
C THR A 73 -7.79 -6.45 -1.45
N PRO A 74 -8.57 -7.50 -1.11
CA PRO A 74 -9.14 -7.56 0.22
C PRO A 74 -7.98 -7.53 1.22
N VAL A 75 -8.13 -6.69 2.24
CA VAL A 75 -7.28 -6.70 3.42
C VAL A 75 -7.55 -8.00 4.18
N GLU A 76 -6.86 -9.07 3.76
CA GLU A 76 -6.84 -10.29 4.55
C GLU A 76 -5.93 -10.07 5.76
N HIS A 77 -6.56 -10.26 6.91
CA HIS A 77 -5.96 -10.14 8.22
C HIS A 77 -4.77 -11.08 8.33
N THR A 78 -3.67 -10.54 8.85
CA THR A 78 -2.49 -11.29 9.25
C THR A 78 -2.85 -12.41 10.22
N THR A 79 -2.62 -13.66 9.83
CA THR A 79 -2.17 -14.72 10.74
C THR A 79 -1.27 -15.70 9.98
N VAL A 80 0.02 -15.57 10.27
CA VAL A 80 1.09 -16.58 10.34
C VAL A 80 0.72 -18.02 9.92
N ASN A 81 1.52 -18.63 9.03
CA ASN A 81 2.02 -19.98 9.31
C ASN A 81 3.37 -20.26 8.63
N LEU A 82 4.22 -20.87 9.44
CA LEU A 82 5.66 -21.02 9.33
C LEU A 82 6.05 -22.13 8.32
N ILE A 83 7.25 -21.98 7.76
CA ILE A 83 8.13 -22.99 7.10
C ILE A 83 7.46 -24.09 6.24
N ALA A 84 7.64 -23.99 4.91
CA ALA A 84 7.58 -25.13 4.00
C ALA A 84 8.97 -25.37 3.39
N THR A 85 9.91 -25.85 4.20
CA THR A 85 11.09 -26.52 3.65
C THR A 85 10.66 -27.94 3.31
N ASN A 86 10.54 -28.18 2.02
CA ASN A 86 10.26 -29.45 1.38
C ASN A 86 11.17 -30.55 1.99
N MET A 87 10.54 -31.52 2.67
CA MET A 87 11.20 -32.69 3.25
C MET A 87 11.71 -33.59 2.14
N GLU A 88 13.02 -33.58 1.90
CA GLU A 88 13.70 -34.72 1.27
C GLU A 88 13.52 -35.95 2.18
N THR A 89 13.15 -37.06 1.54
CA THR A 89 12.81 -38.36 2.13
C THR A 89 13.76 -38.83 3.23
N GLN A 90 13.24 -39.08 4.44
CA GLN A 90 13.82 -40.06 5.37
C GLN A 90 12.71 -40.87 6.04
N ASN A 91 12.64 -42.15 5.69
CA ASN A 91 11.83 -43.16 6.38
C ASN A 91 12.33 -43.29 7.83
N LEU A 92 11.63 -42.69 8.78
CA LEU A 92 11.77 -43.04 10.19
C LEU A 92 10.37 -43.22 10.78
N ILE A 93 9.94 -44.48 10.73
CA ILE A 93 8.74 -45.01 11.36
C ILE A 93 8.71 -44.54 12.83
N PRO A 94 7.72 -43.76 13.25
CA PRO A 94 7.62 -43.35 14.65
C PRO A 94 7.30 -44.57 15.52
N GLN A 95 8.13 -44.86 16.52
CA GLN A 95 7.83 -45.89 17.52
C GLN A 95 6.58 -45.49 18.31
N LYS A 96 5.78 -46.51 18.66
CA LYS A 96 4.52 -46.36 19.39
C LYS A 96 4.80 -45.75 20.77
N PHE A 97 4.26 -44.55 21.03
CA PHE A 97 4.39 -43.88 22.32
C PHE A 97 3.38 -44.46 23.31
N ASP A 98 3.87 -45.20 24.31
CA ASP A 98 3.06 -45.97 25.28
C ASP A 98 2.53 -45.12 26.46
N GLY A 99 2.34 -43.82 26.24
CA GLY A 99 2.10 -42.84 27.31
C GLY A 99 0.86 -41.96 27.12
N PHE A 100 -0.05 -42.28 26.19
CA PHE A 100 -1.23 -41.44 25.98
C PHE A 100 -2.36 -41.83 26.95
N VAL A 101 -2.54 -41.02 28.00
CA VAL A 101 -3.67 -41.12 28.94
C VAL A 101 -4.78 -40.17 28.49
N SER A 102 -5.95 -40.71 28.19
CA SER A 102 -7.15 -39.93 27.87
C SER A 102 -7.66 -39.21 29.12
N TRP A 103 -7.76 -37.89 29.06
CA TRP A 103 -8.43 -37.11 30.10
C TRP A 103 -9.94 -37.17 29.87
N GLY A 104 -10.66 -37.59 30.92
CA GLY A 104 -12.11 -37.80 30.93
C GLY A 104 -12.94 -36.52 30.96
#